data_AF-A0A4R0YZ43-F1
#
_entry.id   AF-A0A4R0YZ43-F1
#
_cell.length_a   1.000
_cell.length_b   1.000
_cell.length_c   1.000
_cell.angle_alpha   90.00
_cell.angle_beta   90.00
_cell.angle_gamma   90.00
#
_symmetry.space_group_name_H-M   'P 1'
#
loop_
_entity.id
_entity.type
_entity.pdbx_description
1 polymer ?
#
loop_
_entity_poly.entity_id
_entity_poly.type
_entity_poly.pdbx_seq_one_letter_code
_entity_poly.pdbx_strand_id
1 'polypeptide(L)'
;DKDNLIIKAAKLLRDYCHQHNIPLQYHGADISIDKKLPMGGGLGGGSSNAATTLIALNYHWQAGLSDETLAELGVSLGADVPVFVKGHAAFAEGVGEILTPAEPKEQWYLVAHPGISIPTPTIFTDPELKRNSPIRSLGALLK
;
A
#
# COMPACT_ATOMS: atom_id res chain seq x y z
N ASP A 1 14.89 11.31 -6.87
CA ASP A 1 15.12 10.51 -5.66
C ASP A 1 14.77 9.05 -5.94
N LYS A 2 15.70 8.10 -5.74
CA LYS A 2 15.50 6.69 -6.17
C LYS A 2 14.64 5.91 -5.18
N ASP A 3 14.45 6.41 -3.97
CA ASP A 3 13.74 5.72 -2.90
C ASP A 3 12.26 6.06 -2.78
N ASN A 4 11.79 7.09 -3.51
CA ASN A 4 10.39 7.48 -3.50
C ASN A 4 9.50 6.39 -4.12
N LEU A 5 8.54 5.90 -3.32
CA LEU A 5 7.59 4.85 -3.71
C LEU A 5 6.74 5.20 -4.94
N ILE A 6 6.49 6.49 -5.22
CA ILE A 6 5.82 6.95 -6.45
C ILE A 6 6.66 6.58 -7.67
N ILE A 7 7.96 6.91 -7.64
CA ILE A 7 8.86 6.64 -8.76
C ILE A 7 9.09 5.13 -8.94
N LYS A 8 9.17 4.38 -7.82
CA LYS A 8 9.26 2.91 -7.85
C LYS A 8 8.01 2.28 -8.46
N ALA A 9 6.82 2.72 -8.05
CA ALA A 9 5.54 2.26 -8.60
C ALA A 9 5.42 2.54 -10.11
N ALA A 10 5.71 3.77 -10.54
CA ALA A 10 5.63 4.14 -11.96
C ALA A 10 6.57 3.31 -12.84
N LYS A 11 7.82 3.08 -12.38
CA LYS A 11 8.78 2.25 -13.11
C LYS A 11 8.37 0.78 -13.11
N LEU A 12 7.93 0.25 -11.96
CA LEU A 12 7.49 -1.13 -11.83
C LEU A 12 6.35 -1.43 -12.81
N LEU A 13 5.33 -0.57 -12.86
CA LEU A 13 4.22 -0.72 -13.80
C LEU A 13 4.70 -0.72 -15.26
N ARG A 14 5.51 0.28 -15.63
CA ARG A 14 6.04 0.40 -17.00
C ARG A 14 6.86 -0.83 -17.40
N ASP A 15 7.77 -1.26 -16.52
CA ASP A 15 8.69 -2.35 -16.79
C ASP A 15 7.91 -3.69 -16.85
N TYR A 16 6.90 -3.88 -16.01
CA TYR A 16 5.97 -5.02 -16.10
C TYR A 16 5.25 -5.06 -17.45
N CYS A 17 4.65 -3.94 -17.88
CA CYS A 17 3.96 -3.88 -19.17
C CYS A 17 4.92 -4.17 -20.34
N HIS A 18 6.15 -3.65 -20.31
CA HIS A 18 7.16 -3.96 -21.33
C HIS A 18 7.53 -5.44 -21.34
N GLN A 19 7.76 -6.06 -20.18
CA GLN A 19 8.12 -7.48 -20.08
C GLN A 19 7.00 -8.40 -20.57
N HIS A 20 5.74 -8.00 -20.38
CA HIS A 20 4.55 -8.76 -20.77
C HIS A 20 3.99 -8.37 -22.14
N ASN A 21 4.68 -7.52 -22.91
CA ASN A 21 4.22 -7.01 -24.22
C ASN A 21 2.84 -6.34 -24.18
N ILE A 22 2.52 -5.69 -23.06
CA ILE A 22 1.29 -4.93 -22.88
C ILE A 22 1.51 -3.54 -23.49
N PRO A 23 0.75 -3.16 -24.53
CA PRO A 23 0.91 -1.86 -25.16
C PRO A 23 0.51 -0.74 -24.20
N LEU A 24 1.34 0.30 -24.14
CA LEU A 24 1.03 1.52 -23.41
C LEU A 24 0.78 2.65 -24.40
N GLN A 25 -0.27 3.45 -24.15
CA GLN A 25 -0.52 4.64 -24.95
C GLN A 25 0.51 5.74 -24.68
N TYR A 26 1.03 5.79 -23.45
CA TYR A 26 2.03 6.76 -22.99
C TYR A 26 3.07 6.05 -22.12
N HIS A 27 4.31 6.54 -22.13
CA HIS A 27 5.44 5.92 -21.42
C HIS A 27 6.05 6.80 -20.32
N GLY A 28 5.38 7.90 -19.97
CA GLY A 28 5.87 8.89 -19.00
C GLY A 28 4.75 9.69 -18.36
N ALA A 29 5.08 10.35 -17.26
CA ALA A 29 4.19 11.25 -16.54
C ALA A 29 5.02 12.19 -15.67
N ASP A 30 4.56 13.43 -15.52
CA ASP A 30 5.02 14.34 -14.47
C ASP A 30 4.10 14.16 -13.26
N ILE A 31 4.67 13.78 -12.12
CA ILE A 31 3.92 13.47 -10.91
C ILE A 31 4.30 14.46 -9.82
N SER A 32 3.29 15.12 -9.25
CA SER A 32 3.44 15.98 -8.08
C SER A 32 2.54 15.49 -6.96
N ILE A 33 2.92 15.80 -5.71
CA ILE A 33 2.18 15.40 -4.51
C ILE A 33 2.06 16.59 -3.57
N ASP A 34 0.83 16.91 -3.17
CA ASP A 34 0.57 17.76 -2.01
C ASP A 34 0.57 16.88 -0.75
N LYS A 35 1.71 16.82 -0.05
CA LYS A 35 1.90 15.88 1.06
C LYS A 35 1.33 16.44 2.36
N LYS A 36 0.10 16.03 2.70
CA LYS A 36 -0.55 16.35 3.99
C LYS A 36 -0.23 15.35 5.10
N LEU A 37 -0.12 14.06 4.76
CA LEU A 37 0.19 13.01 5.74
C LEU A 37 1.65 13.13 6.21
N PRO A 38 1.94 12.92 7.51
CA PRO A 38 3.31 12.87 8.00
C PRO A 38 4.08 11.71 7.36
N MET A 39 5.41 11.80 7.40
CA MET A 39 6.27 10.67 7.06
C MET A 39 6.22 9.63 8.17
N GLY A 40 5.94 8.37 7.83
CA GLY A 40 5.77 7.30 8.82
C GLY A 40 4.47 7.41 9.59
N GLY A 41 4.53 7.27 10.92
CA GLY A 41 3.38 7.43 11.82
C GLY A 41 2.33 6.32 11.76
N GLY A 42 2.57 5.24 11.01
CA GLY A 42 1.63 4.11 10.91
C GLY A 42 0.38 4.38 10.09
N LEU A 43 0.34 5.46 9.31
CA LEU A 43 -0.85 5.86 8.52
C LEU A 43 -0.87 5.29 7.08
N GLY A 44 0.13 4.49 6.70
CA GLY A 44 0.21 3.92 5.36
C GLY A 44 0.42 4.94 4.23
N GLY A 45 0.86 6.17 4.54
CA GLY A 45 0.90 7.26 3.56
C GLY A 45 1.83 7.00 2.37
N GLY A 46 2.94 6.27 2.55
CA GLY A 46 3.82 5.87 1.46
C GLY A 46 3.21 4.78 0.58
N SER A 47 2.61 3.76 1.21
CA SER A 47 1.91 2.66 0.52
C SER A 47 0.72 3.18 -0.30
N SER A 48 -0.06 4.12 0.26
CA SER A 48 -1.12 4.83 -0.46
C SER A 48 -0.58 5.57 -1.69
N ASN A 49 0.57 6.25 -1.57
CA ASN A 49 1.17 6.93 -2.72
C ASN A 49 1.59 5.96 -3.83
N ALA A 50 2.17 4.79 -3.48
CA ALA A 50 2.47 3.74 -4.46
C ALA A 50 1.20 3.21 -5.13
N ALA A 51 0.20 2.81 -4.36
CA ALA A 51 -1.06 2.26 -4.86
C ALA A 51 -1.77 3.25 -5.80
N THR A 52 -1.93 4.51 -5.38
CA THR A 52 -2.52 5.56 -6.22
C THR A 52 -1.73 5.77 -7.51
N THR A 53 -0.40 5.68 -7.45
CA THR A 53 0.44 5.79 -8.65
C THR A 53 0.19 4.62 -9.62
N LEU A 54 0.13 3.39 -9.11
CA LEU A 54 -0.20 2.21 -9.93
C LEU A 54 -1.57 2.34 -10.59
N ILE A 55 -2.60 2.69 -9.82
CA ILE A 55 -3.98 2.85 -10.31
C ILE A 55 -4.06 3.97 -11.36
N ALA A 56 -3.54 5.16 -11.04
CA ALA A 56 -3.63 6.32 -11.91
C ALA A 56 -2.87 6.11 -13.22
N LEU A 57 -1.66 5.55 -13.17
CA LEU A 57 -0.89 5.29 -14.38
C LEU A 57 -1.43 4.11 -15.18
N ASN A 58 -1.96 3.06 -14.55
CA ASN A 58 -2.65 1.98 -15.26
C ASN A 58 -3.82 2.54 -16.09
N TYR A 59 -4.60 3.45 -15.50
CA TYR A 59 -5.69 4.14 -16.17
C TYR A 59 -5.18 5.08 -17.28
N HIS A 60 -4.27 6.00 -16.98
CA HIS A 60 -3.82 7.03 -17.92
C HIS A 60 -2.95 6.50 -19.05
N TRP A 61 -2.17 5.45 -18.83
CA TRP A 61 -1.38 4.79 -19.87
C TRP A 61 -2.18 3.74 -20.64
N GLN A 62 -3.44 3.51 -20.27
CA GLN A 62 -4.33 2.50 -20.86
C GLN A 62 -3.74 1.08 -20.83
N ALA A 63 -3.04 0.73 -19.74
CA ALA A 63 -2.39 -0.57 -19.61
C ALA A 63 -3.40 -1.72 -19.40
N GLY A 64 -4.61 -1.42 -18.89
CA GLY A 64 -5.71 -2.37 -18.78
C GLY A 64 -5.46 -3.52 -17.80
N LEU A 65 -4.56 -3.35 -16.83
CA LEU A 65 -4.31 -4.34 -15.78
C LEU A 65 -5.48 -4.38 -14.80
N SER A 66 -5.79 -5.56 -14.27
CA SER A 66 -6.79 -5.72 -13.22
C SER A 66 -6.26 -5.30 -11.85
N ASP A 67 -7.18 -5.04 -10.91
CA ASP A 67 -6.82 -4.71 -9.53
C ASP A 67 -6.06 -5.84 -8.83
N GLU A 68 -6.27 -7.10 -9.22
CA GLU A 68 -5.49 -8.25 -8.74
C GLU A 68 -4.03 -8.11 -9.16
N THR A 69 -3.77 -7.87 -10.46
CA THR A 69 -2.40 -7.68 -10.95
C THR A 69 -1.74 -6.44 -10.33
N LEU A 70 -2.47 -5.34 -10.19
CA LEU A 70 -1.95 -4.15 -9.51
C LEU A 70 -1.62 -4.41 -8.03
N ALA A 71 -2.45 -5.19 -7.34
CA ALA A 71 -2.21 -5.58 -5.95
C ALA A 71 -0.97 -6.48 -5.84
N GLU A 72 -0.81 -7.46 -6.72
CA GLU A 72 0.37 -8.34 -6.79
C GLU A 72 1.66 -7.54 -7.00
N LEU A 73 1.66 -6.60 -7.96
CA LEU A 73 2.78 -5.66 -8.14
C LEU A 73 3.03 -4.84 -6.87
N GLY A 74 1.95 -4.37 -6.24
CA GLY A 74 1.96 -3.58 -5.02
C GLY A 74 2.68 -4.25 -3.85
N VAL A 75 2.54 -5.57 -3.67
CA VAL A 75 3.21 -6.33 -2.60
C VAL A 75 4.72 -6.08 -2.58
N SER A 76 5.36 -5.99 -3.76
CA SER A 76 6.80 -5.74 -3.89
C SER A 76 7.23 -4.33 -3.44
N LEU A 77 6.30 -3.38 -3.40
CA LEU A 77 6.53 -1.99 -2.99
C LEU A 77 6.24 -1.79 -1.50
N GLY A 78 5.34 -2.59 -0.92
CA GLY A 78 5.03 -2.60 0.50
C GLY A 78 3.81 -3.46 0.83
N ALA A 79 3.83 -4.06 2.01
CA ALA A 79 2.77 -4.92 2.55
C ALA A 79 1.37 -4.28 2.53
N ASP A 80 1.27 -2.97 2.77
CA ASP A 80 -0.02 -2.26 2.81
C ASP A 80 -0.48 -1.77 1.43
N VAL A 81 0.34 -1.86 0.37
CA VAL A 81 -0.05 -1.35 -0.96
C VAL A 81 -1.29 -2.07 -1.52
N PRO A 82 -1.44 -3.41 -1.40
CA PRO A 82 -2.61 -4.14 -1.88
C PRO A 82 -3.95 -3.60 -1.35
N VAL A 83 -4.05 -3.21 -0.06
CA VAL A 83 -5.33 -2.74 0.50
C VAL A 83 -5.76 -1.41 -0.12
N PHE A 84 -4.79 -0.53 -0.40
CA PHE A 84 -5.05 0.73 -1.09
C PHE A 84 -5.38 0.52 -2.58
N VAL A 85 -4.82 -0.51 -3.23
CA VAL A 85 -5.20 -0.86 -4.61
C VAL A 85 -6.64 -1.36 -4.65
N LYS A 86 -7.02 -2.25 -3.73
CA LYS A 86 -8.38 -2.80 -3.68
C LYS A 86 -9.44 -1.80 -3.24
N GLY A 87 -9.06 -0.75 -2.49
CA GLY A 87 -9.92 0.38 -2.17
C GLY A 87 -11.05 0.10 -1.17
N HIS A 88 -11.07 -1.07 -0.54
CA HIS A 88 -12.08 -1.46 0.44
C HIS A 88 -11.43 -1.82 1.78
N ALA A 89 -12.17 -1.64 2.87
CA ALA A 89 -11.75 -2.13 4.17
C ALA A 89 -11.59 -3.66 4.11
N ALA A 90 -10.50 -4.16 4.67
CA ALA A 90 -10.14 -5.57 4.61
C ALA A 90 -9.42 -6.02 5.87
N PHE A 91 -9.61 -7.28 6.20
CA PHE A 91 -8.76 -8.02 7.11
C PHE A 91 -7.56 -8.57 6.35
N ALA A 92 -6.36 -8.25 6.84
CA ALA A 92 -5.10 -8.65 6.22
C ALA A 92 -4.43 -9.78 7.02
N GLU A 93 -4.01 -10.83 6.32
CA GLU A 93 -3.23 -11.95 6.83
C GLU A 93 -1.91 -12.11 6.05
N GLY A 94 -1.08 -13.07 6.45
CA GLY A 94 0.27 -13.25 5.88
C GLY A 94 1.20 -12.13 6.32
N VAL A 95 1.92 -11.54 5.37
CA VAL A 95 2.67 -10.29 5.55
C VAL A 95 1.85 -9.05 5.15
N GLY A 96 0.56 -9.20 4.82
CA GLY A 96 -0.35 -8.13 4.36
C GLY A 96 -0.94 -8.36 2.96
N GLU A 97 -0.55 -9.44 2.30
CA GLU A 97 -0.93 -9.80 0.94
C GLU A 97 -2.25 -10.56 0.84
N ILE A 98 -2.69 -11.24 1.91
CA ILE A 98 -3.94 -12.00 1.93
C ILE A 98 -5.04 -11.09 2.49
N LEU A 99 -5.88 -10.56 1.61
CA LEU A 99 -6.94 -9.63 1.97
C LEU A 99 -8.32 -10.29 1.91
N THR A 100 -9.04 -10.29 3.03
CA THR A 100 -10.46 -10.64 3.10
C THR A 100 -11.29 -9.38 3.32
N PRO A 101 -12.21 -9.00 2.42
CA PRO A 101 -13.07 -7.84 2.61
C PRO A 101 -13.80 -7.84 3.96
N ALA A 102 -13.90 -6.67 4.59
CA ALA A 102 -14.53 -6.52 5.90
C ALA A 102 -15.29 -5.19 5.96
N GLU A 103 -16.34 -5.16 6.80
CA GLU A 103 -17.19 -3.99 6.99
C GLU A 103 -17.15 -3.57 8.48
N PRO A 104 -16.02 -3.03 8.99
CA PRO A 104 -15.97 -2.49 10.35
C PRO A 104 -16.91 -1.29 10.48
N LYS A 105 -17.42 -1.04 11.70
CA LYS A 105 -18.20 0.16 11.96
C LYS A 105 -17.34 1.41 11.75
N GLU A 106 -17.80 2.32 10.89
CA GLU A 106 -17.16 3.61 10.69
C GLU A 106 -17.32 4.50 11.94
N GLN A 107 -16.19 5.04 12.42
CA GLN A 107 -16.12 5.84 13.63
C GLN A 107 -15.42 7.18 13.34
N TRP A 108 -15.58 8.13 14.24
CA TRP A 108 -14.76 9.34 14.25
C TRP A 108 -13.45 9.07 14.99
N TYR A 109 -12.34 9.50 14.41
CA TYR A 109 -11.01 9.32 14.98
C TYR A 109 -10.34 10.68 15.21
N LEU A 110 -9.76 10.86 16.40
CA LEU A 110 -8.76 11.90 16.64
C LEU A 110 -7.38 11.26 16.43
N VAL A 111 -6.68 11.67 15.37
CA VAL A 111 -5.34 11.16 15.06
C VAL A 111 -4.31 12.11 15.66
N ALA A 112 -3.55 11.62 16.65
CA ALA A 112 -2.46 12.36 17.27
C ALA A 112 -1.10 11.86 16.77
N HIS A 113 -0.21 12.77 16.42
CA HIS A 113 1.16 12.46 16.00
C HIS A 113 2.16 13.12 16.96
N PRO A 114 3.02 12.36 17.66
CA PRO A 114 3.89 12.89 18.73
C PRO A 114 5.08 13.72 18.23
N GLY A 115 5.27 13.83 16.91
CA GLY A 115 6.37 14.60 16.32
C GLY A 115 7.69 13.84 16.19
N ILE A 116 7.70 12.54 16.56
CA ILE A 116 8.86 11.66 16.44
C ILE A 116 8.65 10.63 15.33
N SER A 117 9.74 10.25 14.66
CA SER A 117 9.72 9.19 13.64
C SER A 117 10.18 7.88 14.27
N ILE A 118 9.35 6.84 14.18
CA ILE A 118 9.65 5.49 14.67
C ILE A 118 9.81 4.58 13.44
N PRO A 119 11.04 4.16 13.09
CA PRO A 119 11.24 3.27 11.96
C PRO A 119 10.62 1.89 12.22
N THR A 120 9.83 1.39 11.27
CA THR A 120 9.21 0.06 11.33
C THR A 120 10.21 -1.05 11.69
N PRO A 121 11.42 -1.13 11.10
CA PRO A 121 12.38 -2.17 11.45
C PRO A 121 12.77 -2.17 12.92
N THR A 122 12.93 -0.98 13.53
CA THR A 122 13.34 -0.85 14.94
C THR A 122 12.36 -1.57 15.87
N ILE A 123 11.05 -1.44 15.63
CA ILE A 123 10.02 -2.12 16.41
C ILE A 123 10.03 -3.62 16.13
N PHE A 124 10.12 -4.04 14.86
CA PHE A 124 10.07 -5.46 14.50
C PHE A 124 11.29 -6.27 14.95
N THR A 125 12.46 -5.62 15.09
CA THR A 125 13.70 -6.26 15.60
C THR A 125 13.83 -6.24 17.12
N ASP A 126 12.91 -5.58 17.84
CA ASP A 126 13.00 -5.47 19.29
C ASP A 126 12.86 -6.87 19.95
N PRO A 127 13.78 -7.25 20.87
CA PRO A 127 13.74 -8.56 21.52
C PRO A 127 12.50 -8.74 22.41
N GLU A 128 11.94 -7.66 22.95
CA GLU A 128 10.76 -7.71 23.83
C GLU A 128 9.44 -7.72 23.04
N LEU A 129 9.48 -7.58 21.71
CA LEU A 129 8.28 -7.66 20.89
C LEU A 129 7.59 -9.02 21.05
N LYS A 130 6.34 -9.00 21.50
CA LYS A 130 5.51 -10.19 21.65
C LYS A 130 5.14 -10.77 20.27
N ARG A 131 5.61 -11.99 20.00
CA ARG A 131 5.41 -12.72 18.73
C ARG A 131 4.53 -13.96 18.87
N ASN A 132 3.97 -14.18 20.06
CA ASN A 132 3.17 -15.36 20.41
C ASN A 132 1.72 -15.00 20.80
N SER A 133 1.19 -13.90 20.25
CA SER A 133 -0.21 -13.55 20.47
C SER A 133 -1.14 -14.61 19.86
N PRO A 134 -2.23 -14.99 20.56
CA PRO A 134 -3.16 -15.97 20.03
C PRO A 134 -3.85 -15.42 18.78
N ILE A 135 -4.04 -16.28 17.78
CA ILE A 135 -4.81 -15.95 16.58
C ILE A 135 -6.24 -15.62 17.01
N ARG A 136 -6.75 -14.47 16.55
CA ARG A 136 -8.13 -14.04 16.79
C ARG A 136 -8.90 -14.09 15.48
N SER A 137 -10.12 -14.59 15.52
CA SER A 137 -11.00 -14.56 14.35
C SER A 137 -11.42 -13.13 14.02
N LEU A 138 -11.76 -12.89 12.76
CA LEU A 138 -12.27 -11.59 12.31
C LEU A 138 -13.46 -11.12 13.15
N GLY A 139 -14.41 -12.01 13.45
CA GLY A 139 -15.56 -11.70 14.29
C GLY A 139 -15.23 -11.38 15.75
N ALA A 140 -14.04 -11.74 16.25
CA ALA A 140 -13.55 -11.30 17.56
C ALA A 140 -12.83 -9.95 17.51
N LEU A 141 -12.33 -9.54 16.35
CA LEU A 141 -11.63 -8.26 16.12
C LEU A 141 -12.59 -7.13 15.71
N LEU A 142 -13.72 -7.45 15.08
CA LEU A 142 -14.72 -6.48 14.62
C LEU A 142 -15.83 -6.16 15.64
N LYS A 143 -15.81 -6.81 16.82
CA LYS A 143 -16.72 -6.50 17.94
C LYS A 143 -16.18 -5.37 18.79
#